data_AF-A0A5M4D512-F1
#
_entry.id   AF-A0A5M4D512-F1
#
_cell.length_a   1.000
_cell.length_b   1.000
_cell.length_c   1.000
_cell.angle_alpha   90.00
_cell.angle_beta   90.00
_cell.angle_gamma   90.00
#
_symmetry.space_group_name_H-M   'P 1'
#
loop_
_entity.id
_entity.type
_entity.pdbx_description
1 polymer ?
#
loop_
_entity_poly.entity_id
_entity_poly.type
_entity_poly.pdbx_seq_one_letter_code
_entity_poly.pdbx_strand_id
1 'polypeptide(L)' 'MHEESESLSAARLIDAAEAVLLAVAEVAELSSGRYVEPMEILGSAFQPECLCDFTREEVVEATAFLHRMGMLPNA' A
#
# COMPACT_ATOMS: atom_id res chain seq x y z
N MET A 1 11.94 -23.77 15.37
CA MET A 1 12.18 -23.13 14.06
C MET A 1 11.23 -21.96 14.02
N HIS A 2 11.73 -20.75 14.26
CA HIS A 2 10.95 -19.55 13.98
C HIS A 2 11.07 -19.36 12.47
N GLU A 3 9.97 -19.54 11.74
CA GLU A 3 9.86 -18.96 10.40
C GLU A 3 10.01 -17.46 10.60
N GLU A 4 11.21 -16.93 10.37
CA GLU A 4 11.38 -15.51 10.11
C GLU A 4 10.59 -15.26 8.82
N SER A 5 9.32 -14.90 8.98
CA SER A 5 8.53 -14.33 7.89
C SER A 5 9.36 -13.17 7.36
N GLU A 6 9.95 -13.37 6.18
CA GLU A 6 11.01 -12.54 5.62
C GLU A 6 10.47 -11.11 5.52
N SER A 7 10.73 -10.32 6.55
CA SER A 7 10.12 -9.02 6.73
C SER A 7 10.76 -8.08 5.72
N LEU A 8 9.99 -7.15 5.16
CA LEU A 8 10.55 -6.17 4.24
C LEU A 8 11.75 -5.48 4.85
N SER A 9 12.82 -5.35 4.06
CA SER A 9 13.90 -4.45 4.43
C SER A 9 13.34 -3.04 4.63
N ALA A 10 13.90 -2.27 5.56
CA ALA A 10 13.38 -0.92 5.86
C ALA A 10 13.30 -0.01 4.62
N ALA A 11 14.29 -0.10 3.72
CA ALA A 11 14.29 0.66 2.47
C ALA A 11 13.10 0.24 1.59
N ARG A 12 12.90 -1.07 1.40
CA ARG A 12 11.83 -1.58 0.57
C ARG A 12 10.44 -1.30 1.15
N LEU A 13 10.29 -1.33 2.48
CA LEU A 13 9.08 -0.93 3.16
C LEU A 13 8.74 0.55 2.90
N ILE A 14 9.75 1.44 2.93
CA ILE A 14 9.56 2.87 2.64
C ILE A 14 9.13 3.06 1.19
N ASP A 15 9.80 2.42 0.23
CA ASP A 15 9.45 2.50 -1.19
C ASP A 15 8.00 2.04 -1.42
N ALA A 16 7.61 0.90 -0.83
CA ALA A 16 6.25 0.38 -0.94
C ALA A 16 5.23 1.30 -0.27
N ALA A 17 5.56 1.91 0.88
CA ALA A 17 4.68 2.84 1.57
C ALA A 17 4.48 4.14 0.78
N GLU A 18 5.51 4.67 0.14
CA GLU A 18 5.39 5.82 -0.77
C GLU A 18 4.48 5.50 -1.95
N ALA A 19 4.69 4.34 -2.59
CA ALA A 19 3.85 3.88 -3.70
C ALA A 19 2.38 3.71 -3.28
N VAL A 20 2.11 3.14 -2.10
CA VAL A 20 0.75 3.01 -1.56
C VAL A 20 0.09 4.37 -1.35
N LEU A 21 0.80 5.35 -0.76
CA LEU A 21 0.25 6.70 -0.56
C LEU A 21 -0.08 7.39 -1.89
N LEU A 22 0.82 7.28 -2.87
CA LEU A 22 0.58 7.82 -4.21
C LEU A 22 -0.63 7.16 -4.87
N ALA A 23 -0.73 5.83 -4.78
CA ALA A 23 -1.84 5.09 -5.38
C ALA A 23 -3.20 5.45 -4.76
N VAL A 24 -3.25 5.57 -3.43
CA VAL A 24 -4.47 6.00 -2.72
C VAL A 24 -4.87 7.42 -3.12
N ALA A 25 -3.91 8.33 -3.23
CA ALA A 25 -4.18 9.70 -3.65
C ALA A 25 -4.75 9.75 -5.08
N GLU A 26 -4.13 9.04 -6.02
CA GLU A 26 -4.58 8.96 -7.41
C GLU A 26 -5.99 8.37 -7.53
N VAL A 27 -6.26 7.26 -6.85
CA VAL A 27 -7.60 6.65 -6.85
C VAL A 27 -8.63 7.55 -6.17
N ALA A 28 -8.25 8.27 -5.12
CA ALA A 28 -9.15 9.23 -4.47
C ALA A 28 -9.53 10.38 -5.41
N GLU A 29 -8.60 10.89 -6.22
CA GLU A 29 -8.92 11.91 -7.25
C GLU A 29 -9.96 11.41 -8.25
N LEU A 30 -9.85 10.14 -8.68
CA LEU A 30 -10.83 9.49 -9.56
C LEU A 30 -12.17 9.19 -8.86
N SER A 31 -12.14 8.98 -7.54
CA SER A 31 -13.26 8.53 -6.72
C SER A 31 -13.97 9.67 -5.98
N SER A 32 -13.86 10.91 -6.47
CA SER A 32 -14.47 12.11 -5.86
C SER A 32 -14.03 12.34 -4.40
N GLY A 33 -12.76 12.06 -4.10
CA GLY A 33 -12.16 12.20 -2.78
C GLY A 33 -12.45 11.04 -1.82
N ARG A 34 -13.09 9.97 -2.28
CA ARG A 34 -13.33 8.77 -1.46
C ARG A 34 -12.02 7.99 -1.29
N TYR A 35 -11.69 7.70 -0.03
CA TYR A 35 -10.64 6.75 0.31
C TYR A 35 -11.03 5.33 -0.15
N VAL A 36 -10.11 4.66 -0.83
CA VAL A 36 -10.20 3.26 -1.23
C VAL A 36 -9.02 2.53 -0.61
N GLU A 37 -9.28 1.37 -0.02
CA GLU A 37 -8.26 0.59 0.67
C GLU A 37 -7.20 0.09 -0.34
N PRO A 38 -5.89 0.18 -0.06
CA PRO A 38 -4.83 -0.24 -0.99
C PRO A 38 -5.00 -1.65 -1.56
N MET A 39 -5.52 -2.57 -0.74
CA MET A 39 -5.78 -3.95 -1.14
C MET A 39 -6.97 -4.12 -2.10
N GLU A 40 -7.88 -3.14 -2.15
CA GLU A 40 -8.94 -3.08 -3.17
C GLU A 40 -8.44 -2.45 -4.47
N ILE A 41 -7.40 -1.60 -4.39
CA ILE A 41 -6.77 -0.97 -5.56
C ILE A 41 -5.88 -1.99 -6.30
N LEU A 42 -5.10 -2.78 -5.56
CA LEU A 42 -4.16 -3.74 -6.13
C LEU A 42 -4.87 -4.87 -6.91
N GLY A 43 -4.57 -4.96 -8.20
CA GLY A 43 -5.18 -5.90 -9.15
C GLY A 43 -6.53 -5.43 -9.71
N SER A 44 -6.98 -4.22 -9.36
CA SER A 44 -8.19 -3.63 -9.93
C SER A 44 -7.96 -3.06 -11.33
N ALA A 45 -9.05 -2.77 -12.05
CA ALA A 45 -8.99 -2.08 -13.34
C ALA A 45 -8.45 -0.64 -13.25
N PHE A 46 -8.36 -0.09 -12.03
CA PHE A 46 -7.89 1.26 -11.74
C PHE A 46 -6.57 1.24 -10.97
N GLN A 47 -5.84 0.10 -10.96
CA GLN A 47 -4.54 0.01 -10.30
C GLN A 47 -3.57 1.05 -10.91
N PRO A 48 -3.04 1.97 -10.09
CA PRO A 48 -1.98 2.88 -10.52
C PRO A 48 -0.68 2.14 -10.84
N GLU A 49 0.08 2.66 -11.80
CA GLU A 49 1.34 2.04 -12.25
C GLU A 49 2.38 1.92 -11.13
N CYS A 50 2.36 2.82 -10.15
CA CYS A 50 3.30 2.79 -9.02
C CYS A 50 3.17 1.54 -8.14
N LEU A 51 2.05 0.81 -8.20
CA LEU A 51 1.90 -0.46 -7.48
C LEU A 51 2.38 -1.69 -8.27
N CYS A 52 2.68 -1.54 -9.57
CA CYS A 52 3.09 -2.67 -10.42
C CYS A 52 4.46 -3.25 -10.03
N ASP A 53 5.32 -2.45 -9.39
CA ASP A 53 6.65 -2.86 -8.97
C ASP A 53 6.67 -3.59 -7.62
N PHE A 54 5.51 -3.78 -6.98
CA PHE A 54 5.40 -4.34 -5.63
C PHE A 54 4.53 -5.60 -5.59
N THR A 55 4.90 -6.54 -4.73
CA THR A 55 4.06 -7.73 -4.50
C THR A 55 2.88 -7.42 -3.60
N ARG A 56 1.92 -8.34 -3.55
CA ARG A 56 0.77 -8.25 -2.65
C ARG A 56 1.21 -8.17 -1.19
N GLU A 57 2.19 -8.98 -0.80
CA GLU A 57 2.73 -9.03 0.55
C GLU A 57 3.37 -7.69 0.92
N GLU A 58 4.11 -7.08 -0.01
CA GLU A 58 4.74 -5.78 0.19
C GLU A 58 3.70 -4.68 0.42
N VAL A 59 2.63 -4.67 -0.39
CA VAL A 59 1.53 -3.71 -0.24
C VAL A 59 0.80 -3.91 1.09
N VAL A 60 0.58 -5.15 1.54
CA VAL A 60 -0.04 -5.44 2.84
C VAL A 60 0.82 -4.89 3.99
N GLU A 61 2.12 -5.18 3.99
CA GLU A 61 3.01 -4.75 5.06
C GLU A 61 3.16 -3.22 5.09
N ALA A 62 3.31 -2.59 3.92
CA ALA A 62 3.35 -1.14 3.78
C ALA A 62 2.05 -0.47 4.26
N THR A 63 0.89 -1.02 3.90
CA THR A 63 -0.42 -0.53 4.34
C THR A 63 -0.54 -0.62 5.86
N ALA A 64 -0.18 -1.76 6.46
CA ALA A 64 -0.17 -1.94 7.91
C ALA A 64 0.81 -0.99 8.62
N PHE A 65 1.97 -0.71 8.02
CA PHE A 65 2.91 0.30 8.51
C PHE A 65 2.27 1.70 8.48
N LEU A 66 1.62 2.09 7.38
CA LEU A 66 0.99 3.39 7.25
C LEU A 66 -0.20 3.61 8.20
N HIS A 67 -1.01 2.59 8.48
CA HIS A 67 -2.04 2.67 9.54
C HIS A 67 -1.41 2.90 10.92
N ARG A 68 -0.33 2.18 11.26
CA ARG A 68 0.39 2.38 12.54
C ARG A 68 0.96 3.79 12.67
N MET A 69 1.38 4.39 11.55
CA MET A 69 1.86 5.77 11.50
C MET A 69 0.72 6.81 11.49
N GLY A 70 -0.54 6.39 11.36
CA GLY A 70 -1.70 7.27 11.26
C GLY A 70 -1.81 8.01 9.92
N MET A 71 -1.10 7.55 8.89
CA MET A 71 -1.10 8.15 7.54
C MET A 71 -2.28 7.67 6.69
N LEU A 72 -2.78 6.45 6.97
CA LEU A 72 -4.03 5.93 6.41
C LEU A 72 -5.08 5.80 7.54
N PRO A 73 -6.37 6.04 7.25
CA PRO A 73 -7.43 5.86 8.25
C PRO A 73 -7.47 4.40 8.71
N ASN A 74 -7.68 4.15 10.00
CA ASN A 74 -7.81 2.78 10.49
C ASN A 74 -9.04 2.12 9.84
N ALA A 75 -8.85 0.94 9.27
CA ALA A 75 -9.92 0.08 8.75
C ALA A 75 -10.88 -0.38 9.86
#